data_AF-A0A7Y6ZJM8-F1
#
_entry.id   AF-A0A7Y6ZJM8-F1
#
_cell.length_a   1.000
_cell.length_b   1.000
_cell.length_c   1.000
_cell.angle_alpha   90.00
_cell.angle_beta   90.00
_cell.angle_gamma   90.00
#
_symmetry.space_group_name_H-M   'P 1'
#
loop_
_entity.id
_entity.type
_entity.pdbx_description
1 polymer ?
#
loop_
_entity_poly.entity_id
_entity_poly.type
_entity_poly.pdbx_seq_one_letter_code
_entity_poly.pdbx_strand_id
1 'polypeptide(L)'
;VYIYAFETYGISIFQNIANSESQHVAAVLNLMSSYSVADPLSGSSVLGQFTDANLLQLYKELTSRVDQSLEEAVLVGLLIEDMDILDLQMAIAETQQSSLINVYSQLQCGSENHMRSFNNQATLLEVEYTPAYISQSEFDTIINSSKTSCQPN
;
A
#
# COMPACT_ATOMS: atom_id res chain seq x y z
N VAL A 1 -7.92 -3.23 3.11
CA VAL A 1 -7.75 -3.02 4.57
C VAL A 1 -8.11 -1.60 4.98
N TYR A 2 -7.65 -0.56 4.28
CA TYR A 2 -7.92 0.83 4.67
C TYR A 2 -9.40 1.25 4.68
N ILE A 3 -10.21 0.76 3.74
CA ILE A 3 -11.67 1.00 3.79
C ILE A 3 -12.26 0.44 5.08
N TYR A 4 -11.88 -0.78 5.47
CA TYR A 4 -12.31 -1.41 6.71
C TYR A 4 -11.86 -0.60 7.95
N ALA A 5 -10.58 -0.19 8.00
CA ALA A 5 -10.08 0.65 9.08
C ALA A 5 -10.79 2.01 9.17
N PHE A 6 -11.16 2.60 8.03
CA PHE A 6 -11.96 3.82 8.00
C PHE A 6 -13.37 3.59 8.56
N GLU A 7 -14.03 2.49 8.19
CA GLU A 7 -15.36 2.15 8.73
C GLU A 7 -15.31 1.90 10.24
N THR A 8 -14.22 1.33 10.76
CA THR A 8 -14.03 1.06 12.19
C THR A 8 -13.74 2.34 12.99
N TYR A 9 -12.84 3.21 12.51
CA TYR A 9 -12.32 4.34 13.30
C TYR A 9 -12.77 5.74 12.83
N GLY A 10 -13.29 5.87 11.61
CA GLY A 10 -13.74 7.16 11.04
C GLY A 10 -12.62 8.18 10.76
N ILE A 11 -11.35 7.76 10.74
CA ILE A 11 -10.21 8.67 10.58
C ILE A 11 -9.85 8.85 9.11
N SER A 12 -9.79 10.12 8.68
CA SER A 12 -9.65 10.52 7.28
C SER A 12 -8.42 9.98 6.57
N ILE A 13 -7.32 9.70 7.27
CA ILE A 13 -6.11 9.12 6.66
C ILE A 13 -6.41 7.80 5.94
N PHE A 14 -7.20 6.91 6.56
CA PHE A 14 -7.55 5.63 5.97
C PHE A 14 -8.40 5.79 4.70
N GLN A 15 -9.39 6.69 4.72
CA GLN A 15 -10.20 7.00 3.53
C GLN A 15 -9.35 7.60 2.41
N ASN A 16 -8.49 8.56 2.74
CA ASN A 16 -7.67 9.26 1.76
C ASN A 16 -6.70 8.30 1.06
N ILE A 17 -6.05 7.43 1.82
CA ILE A 17 -5.13 6.43 1.27
C ILE A 17 -5.91 5.35 0.50
N ALA A 18 -7.09 4.89 0.97
CA ALA A 18 -7.94 3.98 0.20
C ALA A 18 -8.33 4.53 -1.19
N ASN A 19 -8.58 5.84 -1.27
CA ASN A 19 -8.87 6.51 -2.55
C ASN A 19 -7.62 6.58 -3.46
N SER A 20 -6.42 6.68 -2.87
CA SER A 20 -5.16 6.59 -3.59
C SER A 20 -4.92 5.17 -4.12
N GLU A 21 -5.14 4.15 -3.29
CA GLU A 21 -5.01 2.74 -3.68
C GLU A 21 -5.97 2.34 -4.81
N SER A 22 -7.16 2.95 -4.85
CA SER A 22 -8.09 2.74 -5.96
C SER A 22 -7.51 3.21 -7.31
N GLN A 23 -6.66 4.24 -7.29
CA GLN A 23 -5.94 4.72 -8.48
C GLN A 23 -4.76 3.79 -8.82
N HIS A 24 -4.07 3.24 -7.83
CA HIS A 24 -3.05 2.20 -8.04
C HIS A 24 -3.64 0.97 -8.74
N VAL A 25 -4.75 0.45 -8.23
CA VAL A 25 -5.48 -0.67 -8.84
C VAL A 25 -5.88 -0.36 -10.28
N ALA A 26 -6.41 0.85 -10.54
CA ALA A 26 -6.77 1.27 -11.90
C ALA A 26 -5.55 1.32 -12.84
N ALA A 27 -4.40 1.81 -12.36
CA ALA A 27 -3.17 1.83 -13.14
C ALA A 27 -2.69 0.41 -13.50
N VAL A 28 -2.73 -0.52 -12.55
CA VAL A 28 -2.37 -1.93 -12.78
C VAL A 28 -3.35 -2.60 -13.75
N LEU A 29 -4.67 -2.41 -13.59
CA LEU A 29 -5.68 -2.96 -14.51
C LEU A 29 -5.49 -2.45 -15.95
N ASN A 30 -5.18 -1.17 -16.13
CA ASN A 30 -4.87 -0.61 -17.44
C ASN A 30 -3.62 -1.27 -18.06
N LEU A 31 -2.58 -1.48 -17.24
CA LEU A 31 -1.37 -2.17 -17.66
C LEU A 31 -1.68 -3.61 -18.07
N MET A 32 -2.39 -4.37 -17.25
CA MET A 32 -2.79 -5.75 -17.53
C MET A 32 -3.59 -5.86 -18.83
N SER A 33 -4.55 -4.95 -19.04
CA SER A 33 -5.34 -4.88 -20.28
C SER A 33 -4.45 -4.69 -21.51
N SER A 34 -3.43 -3.82 -21.43
CA SER A 34 -2.47 -3.60 -22.53
C SER A 34 -1.65 -4.84 -22.91
N TYR A 35 -1.49 -5.77 -21.95
CA TYR A 35 -0.82 -7.06 -22.15
C TYR A 35 -1.79 -8.23 -22.34
N SER A 36 -3.10 -7.98 -22.44
CA SER A 36 -4.13 -9.03 -22.50
C SER A 36 -4.08 -10.02 -21.33
N VAL A 37 -3.67 -9.55 -20.15
CA VAL A 37 -3.71 -10.33 -18.91
C VAL A 37 -5.08 -10.13 -18.26
N ALA A 38 -5.73 -11.23 -17.89
CA ALA A 38 -7.05 -11.18 -17.25
C ALA A 38 -6.96 -10.62 -15.83
N ASP A 39 -7.94 -9.79 -15.46
CA ASP A 39 -8.12 -9.34 -14.08
C ASP A 39 -8.41 -10.55 -13.16
N PRO A 40 -7.58 -10.81 -12.13
CA PRO A 40 -7.79 -11.92 -11.20
C PRO A 40 -9.11 -11.83 -10.46
N LEU A 41 -9.64 -10.63 -10.23
CA LEU A 41 -10.91 -10.42 -9.54
C LEU A 41 -12.11 -10.44 -10.49
N SER A 42 -11.89 -10.58 -11.80
CA SER A 42 -12.96 -10.59 -12.81
C SER A 42 -13.93 -9.41 -12.67
N GLY A 43 -13.43 -8.23 -12.32
CA GLY A 43 -14.21 -7.01 -12.09
C GLY A 43 -14.99 -6.98 -10.77
N SER A 44 -14.78 -7.94 -9.86
CA SER A 44 -15.39 -7.92 -8.52
C SER A 44 -14.84 -6.75 -7.70
N SER A 45 -15.74 -5.98 -7.11
CA SER A 45 -15.43 -4.88 -6.19
C SER A 45 -15.83 -5.20 -4.74
N VAL A 46 -16.11 -6.46 -4.44
CA VAL A 46 -16.51 -6.88 -3.09
C VAL A 46 -15.30 -6.82 -2.16
N LEU A 47 -15.42 -6.04 -1.08
CA LEU A 47 -14.36 -5.88 -0.09
C LEU A 47 -14.02 -7.22 0.58
N GLY A 48 -12.73 -7.45 0.80
CA GLY A 48 -12.22 -8.63 1.49
C GLY A 48 -12.28 -9.93 0.68
N GLN A 49 -12.57 -9.86 -0.63
CA GLN A 49 -12.45 -10.99 -1.53
C GLN A 49 -11.12 -10.99 -2.27
N PHE A 50 -10.45 -12.14 -2.27
CA PHE A 50 -9.24 -12.39 -3.03
C PHE A 50 -9.32 -13.79 -3.64
N THR A 51 -8.85 -13.94 -4.87
CA THR A 51 -8.71 -15.26 -5.52
C THR A 51 -7.49 -16.01 -5.03
N ASP A 52 -6.45 -15.29 -4.61
CA ASP A 52 -5.27 -15.86 -3.97
C ASP A 52 -5.54 -16.12 -2.48
N ALA A 53 -5.31 -17.36 -2.06
CA ALA A 53 -5.57 -17.79 -0.68
C ALA A 53 -4.64 -17.14 0.35
N ASN A 54 -3.40 -16.82 -0.03
CA ASN A 54 -2.44 -16.14 0.84
C ASN A 54 -2.87 -14.67 1.03
N LEU A 55 -3.31 -13.99 -0.03
CA LEU A 55 -3.84 -12.62 0.09
C LEU A 55 -5.12 -12.57 0.91
N LEU A 56 -6.02 -13.55 0.76
CA LEU A 56 -7.22 -13.65 1.59
C LEU A 56 -6.87 -13.85 3.07
N GLN A 57 -5.87 -14.70 3.36
CA GLN A 57 -5.41 -14.94 4.72
C GLN A 57 -4.75 -13.68 5.31
N LEU A 58 -3.87 -13.03 4.54
CA LEU A 58 -3.24 -11.77 4.92
C LEU A 58 -4.28 -10.69 5.23
N TYR A 59 -5.31 -10.54 4.38
CA TYR A 59 -6.40 -9.59 4.64
C TYR A 59 -7.10 -9.84 5.98
N LYS A 60 -7.39 -11.11 6.31
CA LYS A 60 -8.04 -11.48 7.58
C LYS A 60 -7.13 -11.19 8.78
N GLU A 61 -5.84 -11.48 8.66
CA GLU A 61 -4.87 -11.20 9.72
C GLU A 61 -4.74 -9.70 9.98
N LEU A 62 -4.59 -8.90 8.91
CA LEU A 62 -4.45 -7.46 9.02
C LEU A 62 -5.72 -6.79 9.55
N THR A 63 -6.91 -7.22 9.11
CA THR A 63 -8.17 -6.70 9.65
C THR A 63 -8.41 -7.10 11.11
N SER A 64 -8.03 -8.32 11.50
CA SER A 64 -8.05 -8.73 12.91
C SER A 64 -7.10 -7.91 13.79
N ARG A 65 -5.99 -7.40 13.25
CA ARG A 65 -5.12 -6.44 13.95
C ARG A 65 -5.73 -5.06 14.01
N VAL A 66 -6.30 -4.58 12.90
CA VAL A 66 -7.07 -3.32 12.87
C VAL A 66 -8.14 -3.30 13.96
N ASP A 67 -8.83 -4.41 14.22
CA ASP A 67 -9.86 -4.48 15.25
C ASP A 67 -9.34 -4.35 16.70
N GLN A 68 -8.02 -4.47 16.93
CA GLN A 68 -7.46 -4.42 18.29
C GLN A 68 -7.43 -3.00 18.84
N SER A 69 -6.92 -2.04 18.06
CA SER A 69 -6.87 -0.64 18.44
C SER A 69 -6.53 0.27 17.25
N LEU A 70 -6.71 1.58 17.44
CA LEU A 70 -6.33 2.56 16.43
C LEU A 70 -4.82 2.54 16.16
N GLU A 71 -4.02 2.36 17.20
CA GLU A 71 -2.58 2.20 17.10
C GLU A 71 -2.22 1.01 16.21
N GLU A 72 -2.81 -0.16 16.43
CA GLU A 72 -2.60 -1.33 15.56
C GLU A 72 -3.10 -1.07 14.13
N ALA A 73 -4.19 -0.34 13.94
CA ALA A 73 -4.66 0.01 12.59
C ALA A 73 -3.65 0.90 11.83
N VAL A 74 -2.97 1.82 12.52
CA VAL A 74 -1.92 2.66 11.95
C VAL A 74 -0.65 1.86 11.67
N LEU A 75 -0.27 0.96 12.57
CA LEU A 75 0.87 0.04 12.36
C LEU A 75 0.61 -0.94 11.22
N VAL A 76 -0.63 -1.40 11.04
CA VAL A 76 -1.05 -2.17 9.86
C VAL A 76 -0.91 -1.36 8.58
N GLY A 77 -1.23 -0.06 8.62
CA GLY A 77 -0.95 0.86 7.51
C GLY A 77 0.54 0.88 7.14
N LEU A 78 1.41 1.09 8.12
CA LEU A 78 2.86 1.08 7.90
C LEU A 78 3.36 -0.27 7.37
N LEU A 79 2.84 -1.38 7.88
CA LEU A 79 3.22 -2.72 7.44
C LEU A 79 2.85 -3.00 5.98
N ILE A 80 1.68 -2.56 5.54
CA ILE A 80 1.24 -2.74 4.15
C ILE A 80 2.15 -1.95 3.21
N GLU A 81 2.42 -0.67 3.51
CA GLU A 81 3.28 0.16 2.65
C GLU A 81 4.74 -0.33 2.64
N ASP A 82 5.24 -0.84 3.76
CA ASP A 82 6.55 -1.48 3.87
C ASP A 82 6.68 -2.71 2.95
N MET A 83 5.70 -3.61 3.00
CA MET A 83 5.63 -4.76 2.11
C MET A 83 5.50 -4.35 0.63
N ASP A 84 4.62 -3.41 0.33
CA ASP A 84 4.33 -2.96 -1.04
C ASP A 84 5.57 -2.32 -1.70
N ILE A 85 6.33 -1.50 -0.95
CA ILE A 85 7.59 -0.93 -1.45
C ILE A 85 8.59 -2.03 -1.82
N LEU A 86 8.78 -3.03 -0.97
CA LEU A 86 9.72 -4.13 -1.25
C LEU A 86 9.28 -4.91 -2.50
N ASP A 87 8.00 -5.29 -2.58
CA ASP A 87 7.45 -6.06 -3.71
C ASP A 87 7.57 -5.29 -5.03
N LEU A 88 7.33 -3.97 -5.02
CA LEU A 88 7.49 -3.11 -6.19
C LEU A 88 8.96 -3.00 -6.62
N GLN A 89 9.89 -2.87 -5.68
CA GLN A 89 11.32 -2.85 -5.99
C GLN A 89 11.80 -4.15 -6.62
N MET A 90 11.33 -5.29 -6.09
CA MET A 90 11.61 -6.60 -6.68
C MET A 90 11.02 -6.70 -8.10
N ALA A 91 9.77 -6.30 -8.29
CA ALA A 91 9.11 -6.32 -9.59
C ALA A 91 9.80 -5.42 -10.64
N ILE A 92 10.31 -4.25 -10.22
CA ILE A 92 11.11 -3.35 -11.07
C ILE A 92 12.44 -4.02 -11.46
N ALA A 93 13.11 -4.68 -10.53
CA ALA A 93 14.39 -5.34 -10.79
C ALA A 93 14.28 -6.56 -11.73
N GLU A 94 13.12 -7.21 -11.78
CA GLU A 94 12.87 -8.41 -12.60
C GLU A 94 12.54 -8.12 -14.07
N THR A 95 12.36 -6.85 -14.44
CA THR A 95 11.91 -6.49 -15.80
C THR A 95 12.78 -5.41 -16.45
N GLN A 96 12.82 -5.44 -17.78
CA GLN A 96 13.40 -4.37 -18.60
C GLN A 96 12.32 -3.59 -19.35
N GLN A 97 11.05 -3.94 -19.16
CA GLN A 97 9.97 -3.33 -19.91
C GLN A 97 9.62 -1.97 -19.31
N SER A 98 9.91 -0.90 -20.07
CA SER A 98 9.80 0.48 -19.59
C SER A 98 8.38 0.83 -19.13
N SER A 99 7.34 0.29 -19.77
CA SER A 99 5.96 0.54 -19.34
C SER A 99 5.66 -0.04 -17.96
N LEU A 100 6.22 -1.22 -17.63
CA LEU A 100 6.04 -1.84 -16.31
C LEU A 100 6.80 -1.04 -15.25
N ILE A 101 8.08 -0.74 -15.52
CA ILE A 101 8.94 0.05 -14.65
C ILE A 101 8.28 1.40 -14.33
N ASN A 102 7.78 2.10 -15.33
CA ASN A 102 7.14 3.40 -15.13
C ASN A 102 5.92 3.33 -14.22
N VAL A 103 5.07 2.31 -14.35
CA VAL A 103 3.89 2.15 -13.48
C VAL A 103 4.33 1.75 -12.07
N TYR A 104 5.21 0.76 -11.92
CA TYR A 104 5.67 0.30 -10.61
C TYR A 104 6.41 1.39 -9.84
N SER A 105 7.25 2.21 -10.49
CA SER A 105 7.91 3.34 -9.84
C SER A 105 6.92 4.44 -9.41
N GLN A 106 5.83 4.65 -10.15
CA GLN A 106 4.77 5.58 -9.73
C GLN A 106 4.02 5.06 -8.50
N LEU A 107 3.69 3.77 -8.48
CA LEU A 107 3.10 3.10 -7.33
C LEU A 107 4.02 3.19 -6.11
N GLN A 108 5.32 2.88 -6.25
CA GLN A 108 6.29 2.93 -5.16
C GLN A 108 6.37 4.34 -4.55
N CYS A 109 6.39 5.37 -5.38
CA CYS A 109 6.33 6.76 -4.92
C CYS A 109 5.03 7.06 -4.13
N GLY A 110 3.90 6.49 -4.55
CA GLY A 110 2.63 6.54 -3.82
C GLY A 110 2.75 5.89 -2.44
N SER A 111 3.25 4.66 -2.39
CA SER A 111 3.42 3.87 -1.17
C SER A 111 4.38 4.55 -0.17
N GLU A 112 5.46 5.16 -0.66
CA GLU A 112 6.35 6.00 0.15
C GLU A 112 5.64 7.23 0.76
N ASN A 113 4.71 7.85 0.03
CA ASN A 113 3.90 8.97 0.53
C ASN A 113 2.84 8.50 1.54
N HIS A 114 2.28 7.30 1.36
CA HIS A 114 1.38 6.66 2.30
C HIS A 114 2.12 6.31 3.61
N MET A 115 3.31 5.71 3.51
CA MET A 115 4.17 5.41 4.64
C MET A 115 4.49 6.67 5.47
N ARG A 116 4.89 7.77 4.83
CA ARG A 116 5.07 9.07 5.53
C ARG A 116 3.79 9.51 6.24
N SER A 117 2.63 9.33 5.61
CA SER A 117 1.35 9.75 6.18
C SER A 117 0.98 8.89 7.41
N PHE A 118 1.14 7.58 7.33
CA PHE A 118 0.92 6.70 8.48
C PHE A 118 1.96 6.92 9.59
N ASN A 119 3.22 7.18 9.25
CA ASN A 119 4.26 7.49 10.23
C ASN A 119 3.93 8.79 10.99
N ASN A 120 3.43 9.82 10.30
CA ASN A 120 2.95 11.03 10.98
C ASN A 120 1.80 10.73 11.94
N GLN A 121 0.88 9.84 11.57
CA GLN A 121 -0.21 9.41 12.44
C GLN A 121 0.30 8.57 13.63
N ALA A 122 1.33 7.74 13.42
CA ALA A 122 1.98 6.95 14.46
C ALA A 122 2.66 7.85 15.50
N THR A 123 3.40 8.88 15.06
CA THR A 123 4.00 9.89 15.94
C THR A 123 2.94 10.62 16.78
N LEU A 124 1.78 10.96 16.19
CA LEU A 124 0.67 11.60 16.92
C LEU A 124 0.05 10.68 17.99
N LEU A 125 0.12 9.37 17.79
CA LEU A 125 -0.35 8.36 18.73
C LEU A 125 0.75 7.86 19.67
N GLU A 126 1.97 8.42 19.58
CA GLU A 126 3.14 8.01 20.36
C GLU A 126 3.48 6.51 20.21
N VAL A 127 3.28 5.97 19.00
CA VAL A 127 3.65 4.59 18.65
C VAL A 127 4.77 4.54 17.62
N GLU A 128 5.69 3.59 17.81
CA GLU A 128 6.83 3.39 16.93
C GLU A 128 6.60 2.19 16.01
N TYR A 129 7.15 2.28 14.79
CA TYR A 129 7.15 1.20 13.82
C TYR A 129 8.59 0.80 13.49
N THR A 130 8.87 -0.50 13.49
CA THR A 130 10.12 -1.07 12.97
C THR A 130 9.77 -1.80 11.68
N PRO A 131 10.42 -1.48 10.54
CA PRO A 131 10.12 -2.11 9.27
C PRO A 131 10.43 -3.61 9.32
N ALA A 132 9.51 -4.40 8.76
CA ALA A 132 9.59 -5.84 8.65
C ALA A 132 10.13 -6.30 7.29
N TYR A 133 10.01 -5.46 6.25
CA TYR A 133 10.37 -5.82 4.88
C TYR A 133 11.54 -4.99 4.33
N ILE A 134 11.40 -3.67 4.24
CA ILE A 134 12.49 -2.78 3.84
C ILE A 134 13.52 -2.62 4.97
N SER A 135 14.71 -2.15 4.62
CA SER A 135 15.74 -1.88 5.63
C SER A 135 15.37 -0.70 6.53
N GLN A 136 15.82 -0.71 7.79
CA GLN A 136 15.67 0.44 8.69
C GLN A 136 16.20 1.74 8.06
N SER A 137 17.36 1.69 7.41
CA SER A 137 17.95 2.86 6.75
C SER A 137 17.08 3.44 5.64
N GLU A 138 16.38 2.58 4.92
CA GLU A 138 15.49 2.98 3.84
C GLU A 138 14.20 3.58 4.39
N PHE A 139 13.58 2.91 5.37
CA PHE A 139 12.45 3.45 6.11
C PHE A 139 12.77 4.84 6.66
N ASP A 140 13.92 5.01 7.34
CA ASP A 140 14.36 6.29 7.88
C ASP A 140 14.54 7.34 6.78
N THR A 141 15.08 6.96 5.61
CA THR A 141 15.23 7.86 4.47
C THR A 141 13.88 8.34 3.93
N ILE A 142 12.92 7.42 3.84
CA ILE A 142 11.55 7.69 3.40
C ILE A 142 10.88 8.64 4.40
N ILE A 143 10.78 8.28 5.68
CA ILE A 143 10.02 9.09 6.65
C ILE A 143 10.62 10.47 6.94
N ASN A 144 11.93 10.65 6.72
CA ASN A 144 12.63 11.92 6.97
C ASN A 144 12.74 12.85 5.75
N SER A 145 12.23 12.45 4.58
CA SER A 145 12.24 13.28 3.37
C SER A 145 10.85 13.85 3.05
N SER A 146 10.82 14.96 2.30
CA SER A 146 9.55 15.59 1.90
C SER A 146 8.73 14.70 0.96
N LYS A 147 7.41 14.89 0.95
CA LYS A 147 6.53 14.22 -0.01
C LYS A 147 6.95 14.51 -1.45
N THR A 148 6.89 13.48 -2.28
CA THR A 148 7.30 13.54 -3.68
C THR A 148 6.08 13.60 -4.60
N SER A 149 6.17 14.36 -5.70
CA SER A 149 5.18 14.32 -6.78
C SER A 149 5.39 13.05 -7.61
N CYS A 150 4.41 12.16 -7.62
CA CYS A 150 4.49 10.87 -8.32
C CYS A 150 4.01 10.92 -9.78
N GLN A 151 3.97 12.11 -10.38
CA GLN A 151 3.63 12.24 -11.81
C GLN A 151 4.85 11.90 -12.67
N PRO A 152 4.67 11.18 -13.80
CA PRO A 152 5.75 11.01 -14.76
C PRO A 152 6.12 12.37 -15.36
N ASN A 153 7.43 12.66 -15.41
CA ASN A 153 7.98 13.79 -16.18
C ASN A 153 7.76 13.60 -17.68
#